data_AF-A0A017SVQ4-F1
#
_entry.id   AF-A0A017SVQ4-F1
#
_cell.length_a   1.000
_cell.length_b   1.000
_cell.length_c   1.000
_cell.angle_alpha   90.00
_cell.angle_beta   90.00
_cell.angle_gamma   90.00
#
_symmetry.space_group_name_H-M   'P 1'
#
loop_
_entity.id
_entity.type
_entity.pdbx_description
1 polymer ?
#
loop_
_entity_poly.entity_id
_entity_poly.type
_entity_poly.pdbx_seq_one_letter_code
_entity_poly.pdbx_strand_id
1 'polypeptide(L)'
;MRFTWLHLPLLIAAIAAGPGCSVQDDGTPDPPPPGVPGPNATLRFDVQGTLELAPGEERSVTIATSPPAPYEVSFSIVGDTSGAWLDRTTTAASTAGRATVVLHAPSVATTFRLRAVVKDGPSADLNVSVSDKGFAPLRITPLYAGQRLVTEWTASVKAGTTCAEIAAILPEDPEGALVGSAPADAADGVSIMSAPVGPNLAVALRAGRALWGCSDVADLEAGTERAVVVSVKDGPLALASTNLDLTLTFALNSDVSTLIQANVSRVMDSFLPDEMHGSALLDTMEALTATDLQDAFADRRQTEDWDDLADEHLANLPSPLPQVCRTWAETGLATLTPQISARLRGIDQVPDKAWLEVTQFGGVPAANAGVPSTAHQVSWTSEPGDVLRLDGRMYWIPSRYVGAAAREGALATLPPEASMAEALSAAADCEGLAATLGGFSGCDQTCMLSLCTSALDARWTTGIEASASTSLTGTVAVAASGAATIDQEATPVGWGAAWLGKISDGDTEATVQGQATAVESSTPIE
;
A
#
# COMPACT_ATOMS: atom_id res chain seq x y z
N MET A 1 -18.76 36.95 -16.69
CA MET A 1 -19.78 37.79 -17.33
C MET A 1 -21.09 37.03 -17.35
N ARG A 2 -22.16 37.63 -16.79
CA ARG A 2 -23.51 37.08 -16.66
C ARG A 2 -24.29 37.33 -17.95
N PHE A 3 -25.05 36.36 -18.48
CA PHE A 3 -26.21 36.62 -19.33
C PHE A 3 -27.27 35.51 -19.14
N THR A 4 -28.30 35.71 -18.34
CA THR A 4 -29.68 36.22 -18.63
C THR A 4 -30.61 35.23 -19.34
N TRP A 5 -31.70 34.92 -18.63
CA TRP A 5 -32.95 34.31 -19.07
C TRP A 5 -33.67 35.06 -20.19
N LEU A 6 -34.46 34.34 -21.01
CA LEU A 6 -35.64 34.89 -21.68
C LEU A 6 -36.71 33.81 -21.93
N HIS A 7 -37.96 34.21 -21.69
CA HIS A 7 -39.20 33.43 -21.65
C HIS A 7 -39.93 33.35 -23.02
N LEU A 8 -40.70 32.24 -23.18
CA LEU A 8 -42.00 32.05 -23.87
C LEU A 8 -42.14 32.33 -25.39
N PRO A 9 -43.03 31.64 -26.16
CA PRO A 9 -44.46 31.50 -25.84
C PRO A 9 -45.17 30.14 -26.11
N LEU A 10 -46.35 30.08 -25.48
CA LEU A 10 -47.53 29.22 -25.65
C LEU A 10 -47.87 28.87 -27.12
N LEU A 11 -48.28 27.62 -27.35
CA LEU A 11 -49.09 27.21 -28.51
C LEU A 11 -50.23 26.30 -28.04
N ILE A 12 -51.45 26.76 -28.29
CA ILE A 12 -52.73 26.07 -28.07
C ILE A 12 -53.04 25.27 -29.36
N ALA A 13 -53.36 23.98 -29.26
CA ALA A 13 -53.93 23.23 -30.38
C ALA A 13 -54.99 22.19 -29.93
N ALA A 14 -56.21 22.47 -30.39
CA ALA A 14 -57.37 21.66 -30.69
C ALA A 14 -57.46 20.17 -30.23
N ILE A 15 -58.50 19.89 -29.46
CA ILE A 15 -59.04 18.56 -29.16
C ILE A 15 -60.01 18.16 -30.29
N ALA A 16 -59.73 17.03 -30.96
CA ALA A 16 -60.68 16.34 -31.85
C ALA A 16 -61.16 15.05 -31.17
N ALA A 17 -62.46 14.97 -30.88
CA ALA A 17 -63.10 13.78 -30.33
C ALA A 17 -63.48 12.82 -31.47
N GLY A 18 -62.90 11.62 -31.47
CA GLY A 18 -63.34 10.48 -32.27
C GLY A 18 -64.02 9.42 -31.38
N PRO A 19 -65.02 8.67 -31.89
CA PRO A 19 -65.69 7.64 -31.11
C PRO A 19 -64.80 6.38 -31.04
N GLY A 20 -64.21 6.14 -29.88
CA GLY A 20 -63.47 4.92 -29.57
C GLY A 20 -64.41 3.81 -29.12
N CYS A 21 -64.38 2.68 -29.84
CA CYS A 21 -65.00 1.43 -29.43
C CYS A 21 -64.43 0.97 -28.08
N SER A 22 -65.30 0.67 -27.13
CA SER A 22 -64.95 0.07 -25.84
C SER A 22 -64.45 -1.36 -26.05
N VAL A 23 -63.14 -1.56 -25.91
CA VAL A 23 -62.56 -2.89 -25.68
C VAL A 23 -62.71 -3.19 -24.20
N GLN A 24 -63.27 -4.36 -23.92
CA GLN A 24 -63.49 -4.89 -22.59
C GLN A 24 -62.12 -5.20 -21.97
N ASP A 25 -61.80 -4.47 -20.90
CA ASP A 25 -60.55 -4.57 -20.14
C ASP A 25 -60.65 -5.82 -19.24
N ASP A 26 -60.12 -6.95 -19.73
CA ASP A 26 -59.87 -8.12 -18.89
C ASP A 26 -58.74 -7.74 -17.92
N GLY A 27 -59.09 -7.72 -16.63
CA GLY A 27 -58.32 -7.13 -15.53
C GLY A 27 -56.81 -7.31 -15.63
N THR A 28 -56.11 -6.18 -15.71
CA THR A 28 -54.68 -6.09 -15.42
C THR A 28 -54.46 -6.57 -13.97
N PRO A 29 -53.55 -7.55 -13.73
CA PRO A 29 -53.22 -7.97 -12.37
C PRO A 29 -52.71 -6.76 -11.57
N ASP A 30 -53.24 -6.57 -10.36
CA ASP A 30 -52.75 -5.55 -9.43
C ASP A 30 -51.22 -5.67 -9.26
N PRO A 31 -50.46 -4.55 -9.31
CA PRO A 31 -49.03 -4.60 -9.07
C PRO A 31 -48.77 -5.14 -7.65
N PRO A 32 -47.79 -6.05 -7.49
CA PRO A 32 -47.48 -6.58 -6.17
C PRO A 32 -47.10 -5.44 -5.22
N PRO A 33 -47.47 -5.55 -3.92
CA PRO A 33 -47.13 -4.52 -2.93
C PRO A 33 -45.61 -4.30 -2.89
N PRO A 34 -45.14 -3.04 -2.76
CA PRO A 34 -43.71 -2.73 -2.77
C PRO A 34 -43.01 -3.43 -1.61
N GLY A 35 -41.96 -4.20 -1.93
CA GLY A 35 -41.16 -4.92 -0.93
C GLY A 35 -40.29 -3.98 -0.10
N VAL A 36 -39.84 -4.45 1.06
CA VAL A 36 -38.92 -3.70 1.93
C VAL A 36 -37.46 -3.88 1.50
N PRO A 37 -36.58 -2.87 1.67
CA PRO A 37 -35.13 -3.05 1.54
C PRO A 37 -34.56 -4.01 2.60
N GLY A 38 -33.44 -4.67 2.30
CA GLY A 38 -32.87 -5.70 3.17
C GLY A 38 -31.34 -5.75 3.23
N PRO A 39 -30.66 -4.71 3.73
CA PRO A 39 -29.19 -4.68 3.81
C PRO A 39 -28.58 -5.78 4.68
N ASN A 40 -29.35 -6.32 5.62
CA ASN A 40 -28.93 -7.38 6.53
C ASN A 40 -29.61 -8.72 6.25
N ALA A 41 -30.30 -8.87 5.12
CA ALA A 41 -30.93 -10.13 4.73
C ALA A 41 -29.86 -11.10 4.19
N THR A 42 -30.07 -12.41 4.35
CA THR A 42 -29.30 -13.44 3.62
C THR A 42 -30.23 -14.16 2.65
N LEU A 43 -29.71 -14.54 1.48
CA LEU A 43 -30.44 -15.24 0.43
C LEU A 43 -29.96 -16.68 0.27
N ARG A 44 -30.89 -17.62 0.08
CA ARG A 44 -30.55 -19.02 -0.26
C ARG A 44 -31.62 -19.62 -1.18
N PHE A 45 -31.19 -20.19 -2.31
CA PHE A 45 -32.10 -20.96 -3.15
C PHE A 45 -32.53 -22.26 -2.45
N ASP A 46 -33.78 -22.65 -2.63
CA ASP A 46 -34.29 -23.92 -2.07
C ASP A 46 -33.62 -25.13 -2.76
N VAL A 47 -33.26 -24.98 -4.03
CA VAL A 47 -32.43 -25.95 -4.76
C VAL A 47 -30.99 -25.86 -4.26
N GLN A 48 -30.37 -27.01 -3.98
CA GLN A 48 -28.97 -27.12 -3.61
C GLN A 48 -28.17 -27.65 -4.80
N GLY A 49 -26.95 -27.14 -5.02
CA GLY A 49 -26.12 -27.53 -6.15
C GLY A 49 -26.55 -26.88 -7.47
N THR A 50 -26.48 -27.64 -8.56
CA THR A 50 -26.83 -27.17 -9.91
C THR A 50 -28.26 -27.57 -10.24
N LEU A 51 -29.04 -26.63 -10.78
CA LEU A 51 -30.35 -26.89 -11.35
C LEU A 51 -30.21 -27.46 -12.76
N GLU A 52 -30.61 -28.72 -12.91
CA GLU A 52 -30.65 -29.45 -14.18
C GLU A 52 -31.99 -29.23 -14.89
N LEU A 53 -31.94 -28.84 -16.17
CA LEU A 53 -33.13 -28.60 -17.01
C LEU A 53 -33.00 -29.26 -18.39
N ALA A 54 -34.10 -29.77 -18.92
CA ALA A 54 -34.19 -30.12 -20.34
C ALA A 54 -34.33 -28.84 -21.20
N PRO A 55 -33.94 -28.87 -22.49
CA PRO A 55 -34.15 -27.71 -23.36
C PRO A 55 -35.63 -27.33 -23.48
N GLY A 56 -35.93 -26.04 -23.33
CA GLY A 56 -37.29 -25.51 -23.33
C GLY A 56 -38.14 -25.84 -22.10
N GLU A 57 -37.57 -26.48 -21.08
CA GLU A 57 -38.27 -26.77 -19.83
C GLU A 57 -38.61 -25.48 -19.06
N GLU A 58 -39.79 -25.45 -18.42
CA GLU A 58 -40.18 -24.42 -17.47
C GLU A 58 -40.02 -24.94 -16.05
N ARG A 59 -39.34 -24.17 -15.19
CA ARG A 59 -39.08 -24.56 -13.80
C ARG A 59 -39.35 -23.40 -12.84
N SER A 60 -40.20 -23.64 -11.85
CA SER A 60 -40.34 -22.72 -10.72
C SER A 60 -39.11 -22.80 -9.81
N VAL A 61 -38.45 -21.66 -9.62
CA VAL A 61 -37.28 -21.53 -8.72
C VAL A 61 -37.68 -20.63 -7.55
N THR A 62 -37.42 -21.12 -6.34
CA THR A 62 -37.75 -20.41 -5.10
C THR A 62 -36.47 -20.05 -4.34
N ILE A 63 -36.44 -18.83 -3.81
CA ILE A 63 -35.41 -18.34 -2.91
C ILE A 63 -36.02 -18.01 -1.55
N ALA A 64 -35.30 -18.37 -0.49
CA ALA A 64 -35.62 -18.04 0.88
C ALA A 64 -34.72 -16.91 1.38
N THR A 65 -35.32 -15.96 2.10
CA THR A 65 -34.66 -14.86 2.77
C THR A 65 -34.62 -15.10 4.28
N SER A 66 -33.57 -14.64 4.94
CA SER A 66 -33.47 -14.65 6.40
C SER A 66 -32.94 -13.29 6.89
N PRO A 67 -33.59 -12.62 7.86
CA PRO A 67 -34.83 -13.04 8.52
C PRO A 67 -36.04 -13.03 7.56
N PRO A 68 -37.08 -13.85 7.79
CA PRO A 68 -38.26 -13.89 6.93
C PRO A 68 -38.99 -12.54 6.91
N ALA A 69 -39.05 -11.90 5.74
CA ALA A 69 -39.76 -10.63 5.52
C ALA A 69 -40.07 -10.44 4.03
N PRO A 70 -41.04 -9.55 3.68
CA PRO A 70 -41.43 -9.31 2.30
C PRO A 70 -40.44 -8.39 1.56
N TYR A 71 -39.18 -8.84 1.43
CA TYR A 71 -38.13 -8.12 0.71
C TYR A 71 -38.44 -8.05 -0.78
N GLU A 72 -38.08 -6.94 -1.42
CA GLU A 72 -38.06 -6.84 -2.88
C GLU A 72 -36.83 -7.61 -3.41
N VAL A 73 -37.07 -8.67 -4.19
CA VAL A 73 -36.02 -9.52 -4.76
C VAL A 73 -36.03 -9.38 -6.28
N SER A 74 -34.88 -9.01 -6.83
CA SER A 74 -34.64 -8.95 -8.27
C SER A 74 -33.88 -10.19 -8.73
N PHE A 75 -34.33 -10.79 -9.82
CA PHE A 75 -33.75 -11.96 -10.45
C PHE A 75 -33.17 -11.57 -11.82
N SER A 76 -31.97 -12.07 -12.11
CA SER A 76 -31.32 -11.90 -13.41
C SER A 76 -30.60 -13.17 -13.84
N ILE A 77 -30.52 -13.38 -15.15
CA ILE A 77 -29.73 -14.46 -15.74
C ILE A 77 -28.35 -13.89 -16.07
N VAL A 78 -27.29 -14.56 -15.62
CA VAL A 78 -25.90 -14.17 -15.81
C VAL A 78 -25.22 -15.18 -16.74
N GLY A 79 -24.63 -14.69 -17.83
CA GLY A 79 -23.99 -15.49 -18.88
C GLY A 79 -24.70 -15.44 -20.23
N ASP A 80 -24.31 -16.33 -21.13
CA ASP A 80 -25.00 -16.50 -22.42
C ASP A 80 -26.38 -17.14 -22.17
N THR A 81 -27.41 -16.31 -22.28
CA THR A 81 -28.78 -16.75 -22.04
C THR A 81 -29.26 -17.75 -23.10
N SER A 82 -28.72 -17.72 -24.32
CA SER A 82 -29.14 -18.59 -25.43
C SER A 82 -30.67 -18.71 -25.60
N GLY A 83 -31.41 -17.65 -25.25
CA GLY A 83 -32.87 -17.62 -25.27
C GLY A 83 -33.59 -17.97 -23.96
N ALA A 84 -32.87 -18.19 -22.86
CA ALA A 84 -33.44 -18.32 -21.52
C ALA A 84 -34.06 -17.01 -21.04
N TRP A 85 -35.18 -17.10 -20.31
CA TRP A 85 -35.88 -15.92 -19.78
C TRP A 85 -36.66 -16.26 -18.51
N LEU A 86 -37.09 -15.22 -17.80
CA LEU A 86 -37.86 -15.31 -16.56
C LEU A 86 -39.27 -14.76 -16.78
N ASP A 87 -40.29 -15.38 -16.21
CA ASP A 87 -41.67 -14.85 -16.24
C ASP A 87 -41.77 -13.44 -15.64
N ARG A 88 -40.90 -13.14 -14.67
CA ARG A 88 -40.71 -11.82 -14.06
C ARG A 88 -39.28 -11.66 -13.55
N THR A 89 -38.78 -10.42 -13.58
CA THR A 89 -37.44 -10.07 -13.09
C THR A 89 -37.44 -9.52 -11.66
N THR A 90 -38.60 -9.18 -11.10
CA THR A 90 -38.71 -8.68 -9.73
C THR A 90 -39.97 -9.22 -9.08
N THR A 91 -39.87 -9.59 -7.80
CA THR A 91 -41.02 -9.99 -7.00
C THR A 91 -40.78 -9.70 -5.51
N ALA A 92 -41.84 -9.47 -4.75
CA ALA A 92 -41.75 -9.38 -3.30
C ALA A 92 -41.76 -10.78 -2.69
N ALA A 93 -40.85 -11.04 -1.76
CA ALA A 93 -40.92 -12.23 -0.94
C ALA A 93 -42.24 -12.23 -0.13
N SER A 94 -42.74 -13.42 0.18
CA SER A 94 -43.86 -13.59 1.09
C SER A 94 -43.49 -13.20 2.53
N THR A 95 -44.48 -13.15 3.43
CA THR A 95 -44.23 -12.98 4.88
C THR A 95 -43.39 -14.11 5.48
N ALA A 96 -43.32 -15.26 4.82
CA ALA A 96 -42.44 -16.37 5.16
C ALA A 96 -41.02 -16.23 4.56
N GLY A 97 -40.70 -15.10 3.92
CA GLY A 97 -39.41 -14.83 3.31
C GLY A 97 -39.16 -15.59 2.00
N ARG A 98 -40.19 -16.09 1.32
CA ARG A 98 -40.03 -16.83 0.05
C ARG A 98 -40.46 -16.02 -1.17
N ALA A 99 -39.57 -15.93 -2.16
CA ALA A 99 -39.84 -15.37 -3.48
C ALA A 99 -39.67 -16.44 -4.56
N THR A 100 -40.57 -16.49 -5.54
CA THR A 100 -40.59 -17.51 -6.59
C THR A 100 -40.71 -16.87 -7.96
N VAL A 101 -39.94 -17.39 -8.92
CA VAL A 101 -40.01 -17.03 -10.35
C VAL A 101 -40.08 -18.30 -11.18
N VAL A 102 -40.57 -18.21 -12.41
CA VAL A 102 -40.53 -19.29 -13.40
C VAL A 102 -39.38 -19.01 -14.36
N LEU A 103 -38.44 -19.94 -14.40
CA LEU A 103 -37.31 -19.93 -15.32
C LEU A 103 -37.65 -20.78 -16.55
N HIS A 104 -37.53 -20.18 -17.73
CA HIS A 104 -37.67 -20.87 -19.01
C HIS A 104 -36.27 -21.20 -19.54
N ALA A 105 -35.99 -22.49 -19.71
CA ALA A 105 -34.72 -22.98 -20.23
C ALA A 105 -34.59 -22.65 -21.73
N PRO A 106 -33.35 -22.41 -22.21
CA PRO A 106 -33.07 -22.24 -23.63
C PRO A 106 -33.32 -23.54 -24.41
N SER A 107 -33.40 -23.43 -25.73
CA SER A 107 -33.62 -24.58 -26.62
C SER A 107 -32.35 -25.36 -26.96
N VAL A 108 -31.18 -24.88 -26.50
CA VAL A 108 -29.86 -25.48 -26.74
C VAL A 108 -29.17 -25.78 -25.42
N ALA A 109 -28.31 -26.81 -25.41
CA ALA A 109 -27.54 -27.19 -24.24
C ALA A 109 -26.53 -26.09 -23.88
N THR A 110 -26.53 -25.65 -22.62
CA THR A 110 -25.69 -24.53 -22.14
C THR A 110 -25.58 -24.52 -20.61
N THR A 111 -24.81 -23.58 -20.08
CA THR A 111 -24.70 -23.27 -18.65
C THR A 111 -24.91 -21.79 -18.43
N PHE A 112 -25.63 -21.42 -17.38
CA PHE A 112 -25.76 -20.04 -16.93
C PHE A 112 -25.98 -20.01 -15.40
N ARG A 113 -26.00 -18.80 -14.81
CA ARG A 113 -26.38 -18.62 -13.41
C ARG A 113 -27.66 -17.82 -13.30
N LEU A 114 -28.55 -18.24 -12.39
CA LEU A 114 -29.67 -17.42 -11.95
C LEU A 114 -29.24 -16.67 -10.69
N ARG A 115 -29.11 -15.35 -10.80
CA ARG A 115 -28.77 -14.47 -9.70
C ARG A 115 -30.04 -13.89 -9.10
N ALA A 116 -30.13 -13.91 -7.78
CA ALA A 116 -31.14 -13.17 -7.03
C ALA A 116 -30.46 -12.13 -6.15
N VAL A 117 -31.04 -10.93 -6.06
CA VAL A 117 -30.50 -9.80 -5.31
C VAL A 117 -31.62 -9.18 -4.49
N VAL A 118 -31.41 -8.99 -3.20
CA VAL A 118 -32.33 -8.19 -2.36
C VAL A 118 -32.01 -6.72 -2.56
N LYS A 119 -33.04 -5.89 -2.67
CA LYS A 119 -32.88 -4.43 -2.74
C LYS A 119 -32.05 -3.91 -1.56
N ASP A 120 -30.99 -3.17 -1.89
CA ASP A 120 -29.98 -2.65 -0.96
C ASP A 120 -29.30 -3.73 -0.10
N GLY A 121 -29.30 -4.99 -0.55
CA GLY A 121 -28.80 -6.16 0.18
C GLY A 121 -27.91 -7.08 -0.67
N PRO A 122 -27.60 -8.28 -0.15
CA PRO A 122 -26.69 -9.21 -0.84
C PRO A 122 -27.35 -9.94 -1.99
N SER A 123 -26.52 -10.66 -2.75
CA SER A 123 -26.92 -11.54 -3.83
C SER A 123 -26.67 -13.02 -3.51
N ALA A 124 -27.38 -13.90 -4.20
CA ALA A 124 -27.10 -15.33 -4.25
C ALA A 124 -27.18 -15.82 -5.69
N ASP A 125 -26.36 -16.81 -6.04
CA ASP A 125 -26.31 -17.41 -7.37
C ASP A 125 -26.72 -18.89 -7.31
N LEU A 126 -27.50 -19.31 -8.30
CA LEU A 126 -27.83 -20.72 -8.57
C LEU A 126 -27.21 -21.12 -9.91
N ASN A 127 -26.36 -22.15 -9.90
CA ASN A 127 -25.84 -22.76 -11.11
C ASN A 127 -26.99 -23.44 -11.88
N VAL A 128 -27.10 -23.21 -13.19
CA VAL A 128 -28.10 -23.85 -14.05
C VAL A 128 -27.39 -24.52 -15.22
N SER A 129 -27.75 -25.78 -15.48
CA SER A 129 -27.25 -26.56 -16.59
C SER A 129 -28.41 -27.10 -17.43
N VAL A 130 -28.28 -27.01 -18.75
CA VAL A 130 -29.31 -27.40 -19.70
C VAL A 130 -28.74 -28.44 -20.65
N SER A 131 -29.37 -29.61 -20.76
CA SER A 131 -28.98 -30.64 -21.72
C SER A 131 -30.13 -31.58 -22.05
N ASP A 132 -30.27 -31.94 -23.33
CA ASP A 132 -31.16 -33.01 -23.80
C ASP A 132 -30.53 -34.41 -23.73
N LYS A 133 -29.21 -34.48 -23.49
CA LYS A 133 -28.43 -35.73 -23.44
C LYS A 133 -28.08 -36.17 -22.02
N GLY A 134 -28.46 -35.38 -21.01
CA GLY A 134 -28.21 -35.63 -19.60
C GLY A 134 -27.03 -34.86 -19.04
N PHE A 135 -26.62 -35.22 -17.83
CA PHE A 135 -25.61 -34.52 -17.05
C PHE A 135 -24.56 -35.49 -16.54
N ALA A 136 -23.34 -35.01 -16.35
CA ALA A 136 -22.22 -35.79 -15.84
C ALA A 136 -21.51 -35.03 -14.70
N PRO A 137 -21.13 -35.73 -13.62
CA PRO A 137 -20.28 -35.13 -12.60
C PRO A 137 -18.84 -35.02 -13.11
N LEU A 138 -18.21 -33.88 -12.84
CA LEU A 138 -16.80 -33.62 -13.10
C LEU A 138 -16.03 -33.63 -11.78
N ARG A 139 -14.90 -34.34 -11.78
CA ARG A 139 -13.91 -34.30 -10.71
C ARG A 139 -12.65 -33.64 -11.25
N ILE A 140 -12.36 -32.44 -10.75
CA ILE A 140 -11.36 -31.54 -11.32
C ILE A 140 -10.16 -31.47 -10.37
N THR A 141 -9.01 -31.92 -10.86
CA THR A 141 -7.78 -32.00 -10.07
C THR A 141 -6.70 -31.07 -10.66
N PRO A 142 -6.11 -30.18 -9.85
CA PRO A 142 -4.99 -29.34 -10.29
C PRO A 142 -3.74 -30.19 -10.53
N LEU A 143 -3.04 -29.90 -11.62
CA LEU A 143 -1.64 -30.29 -11.84
C LEU A 143 -0.79 -29.02 -11.74
N TYR A 144 -0.23 -28.77 -10.56
CA TYR A 144 0.60 -27.59 -10.27
C TYR A 144 1.97 -28.02 -9.74
N ALA A 145 3.04 -27.51 -10.37
CA ALA A 145 4.42 -27.81 -10.00
C ALA A 145 5.17 -26.60 -9.41
N GLY A 146 4.49 -25.45 -9.25
CA GLY A 146 5.08 -24.25 -8.66
C GLY A 146 5.05 -24.28 -7.13
N GLN A 147 5.36 -23.13 -6.51
CA GLN A 147 5.59 -23.03 -5.07
C GLN A 147 4.60 -22.10 -4.34
N ARG A 148 3.66 -21.45 -5.06
CA ARG A 148 2.70 -20.55 -4.44
C ARG A 148 1.78 -21.32 -3.50
N LEU A 149 1.49 -20.70 -2.35
CA LEU A 149 0.59 -21.28 -1.35
C LEU A 149 -0.84 -21.28 -1.89
N VAL A 150 -1.51 -22.42 -1.81
CA VAL A 150 -2.92 -22.57 -2.17
C VAL A 150 -3.69 -22.97 -0.92
N THR A 151 -4.80 -22.28 -0.63
CA THR A 151 -5.71 -22.68 0.45
C THR A 151 -7.06 -23.14 -0.08
N GLU A 152 -7.47 -22.66 -1.25
CA GLU A 152 -8.70 -23.04 -1.93
C GLU A 152 -8.50 -23.09 -3.45
N TRP A 153 -9.14 -24.07 -4.08
CA TRP A 153 -9.31 -24.16 -5.53
C TRP A 153 -10.74 -23.81 -5.90
N THR A 154 -10.91 -22.97 -6.92
CA THR A 154 -12.19 -22.67 -7.55
C THR A 154 -12.18 -23.19 -8.99
N ALA A 155 -13.14 -24.02 -9.34
CA ALA A 155 -13.35 -24.49 -10.70
C ALA A 155 -14.57 -23.81 -11.33
N SER A 156 -14.41 -23.44 -12.60
CA SER A 156 -15.44 -22.82 -13.41
C SER A 156 -15.61 -23.60 -14.72
N VAL A 157 -16.83 -24.10 -14.97
CA VAL A 157 -17.16 -24.93 -16.13
C VAL A 157 -18.13 -24.19 -17.04
N LYS A 158 -17.70 -23.85 -18.26
CA LYS A 158 -18.54 -23.16 -19.24
C LYS A 158 -18.82 -24.04 -20.43
N ALA A 159 -20.11 -24.23 -20.76
CA ALA A 159 -20.53 -25.01 -21.91
C ALA A 159 -20.48 -24.22 -23.22
N GLY A 160 -20.30 -24.94 -24.33
CA GLY A 160 -20.38 -24.40 -25.68
C GLY A 160 -19.17 -23.54 -26.09
N THR A 161 -18.06 -23.64 -25.36
CA THR A 161 -16.86 -22.83 -25.58
C THR A 161 -15.60 -23.67 -25.38
N THR A 162 -14.44 -23.06 -25.63
CA THR A 162 -13.12 -23.67 -25.42
C THR A 162 -12.24 -22.80 -24.51
N CYS A 163 -11.20 -23.41 -23.94
CA CYS A 163 -10.20 -22.72 -23.15
C CYS A 163 -9.51 -21.59 -23.93
N ALA A 164 -9.33 -21.75 -25.24
CA ALA A 164 -8.78 -20.71 -26.10
C ALA A 164 -9.68 -19.47 -26.19
N GLU A 165 -10.99 -19.67 -26.20
CA GLU A 165 -11.98 -18.58 -26.29
C GLU A 165 -12.15 -17.81 -24.97
N ILE A 166 -12.01 -18.49 -23.83
CA ILE A 166 -12.12 -17.86 -22.50
C ILE A 166 -10.78 -17.38 -21.94
N ALA A 167 -9.65 -17.63 -22.62
CA ALA A 167 -8.31 -17.36 -22.12
C ALA A 167 -8.08 -15.90 -21.68
N ALA A 168 -8.73 -14.94 -22.34
CA ALA A 168 -8.58 -13.51 -22.06
C ALA A 168 -9.33 -13.05 -20.79
N ILE A 169 -10.23 -13.87 -20.25
CA ILE A 169 -11.03 -13.57 -19.05
C ILE A 169 -10.39 -14.22 -17.81
N LEU A 170 -9.49 -15.19 -17.99
CA LEU A 170 -8.82 -15.85 -16.87
C LEU A 170 -7.83 -14.90 -16.17
N PRO A 171 -7.69 -14.96 -14.83
CA PRO A 171 -8.24 -15.98 -13.93
C PRO A 171 -9.70 -15.80 -13.52
N GLU A 172 -10.38 -14.74 -13.90
CA GLU A 172 -11.75 -14.46 -13.48
C GLU A 172 -12.73 -15.52 -14.00
N ASP A 173 -13.79 -15.78 -13.22
CA ASP A 173 -14.78 -16.81 -13.57
C ASP A 173 -15.57 -16.39 -14.82
N PRO A 174 -15.57 -17.19 -15.90
CA PRO A 174 -16.32 -16.86 -17.10
C PRO A 174 -17.81 -16.67 -16.78
N GLU A 175 -18.42 -15.63 -17.33
CA GLU A 175 -19.86 -15.39 -17.11
C GLU A 175 -20.69 -16.59 -17.56
N GLY A 176 -21.62 -17.01 -16.68
CA GLY A 176 -22.49 -18.15 -16.86
C GLY A 176 -21.87 -19.52 -16.57
N ALA A 177 -20.60 -19.58 -16.16
CA ALA A 177 -19.99 -20.85 -15.78
C ALA A 177 -20.64 -21.45 -14.52
N LEU A 178 -20.66 -22.78 -14.45
CA LEU A 178 -20.91 -23.50 -13.21
C LEU A 178 -19.67 -23.32 -12.33
N VAL A 179 -19.85 -22.82 -11.11
CA VAL A 179 -18.74 -22.59 -10.17
C VAL A 179 -18.83 -23.56 -9.00
N GLY A 180 -17.68 -24.10 -8.59
CA GLY A 180 -17.52 -24.88 -7.38
C GLY A 180 -16.15 -24.62 -6.76
N SER A 181 -16.02 -24.83 -5.45
CA SER A 181 -14.74 -24.69 -4.75
C SER A 181 -14.46 -25.88 -3.83
N ALA A 182 -13.19 -26.08 -3.51
CA ALA A 182 -12.74 -27.05 -2.53
C ALA A 182 -11.44 -26.57 -1.86
N PRO A 183 -11.22 -26.91 -0.58
CA PRO A 183 -9.93 -26.70 0.08
C PRO A 183 -8.75 -27.28 -0.71
N ALA A 184 -7.58 -26.67 -0.60
CA ALA A 184 -6.39 -27.09 -1.34
C ALA A 184 -5.94 -28.53 -1.04
N ASP A 185 -6.21 -29.02 0.17
CA ASP A 185 -5.88 -30.37 0.66
C ASP A 185 -6.98 -31.41 0.39
N ALA A 186 -8.06 -31.04 -0.29
CA ALA A 186 -9.13 -31.95 -0.65
C ALA A 186 -8.62 -33.03 -1.60
N ALA A 187 -8.56 -34.29 -1.12
CA ALA A 187 -8.03 -35.43 -1.88
C ALA A 187 -8.75 -35.69 -3.21
N ASP A 188 -10.04 -35.35 -3.29
CA ASP A 188 -10.88 -35.55 -4.47
C ASP A 188 -10.91 -34.35 -5.44
N GLY A 189 -10.21 -33.25 -5.13
CA GLY A 189 -10.23 -32.02 -5.92
C GLY A 189 -11.58 -31.27 -5.85
N VAL A 190 -11.86 -30.47 -6.87
CA VAL A 190 -13.12 -29.70 -6.98
C VAL A 190 -14.16 -30.53 -7.74
N SER A 191 -15.38 -30.64 -7.20
CA SER A 191 -16.45 -31.41 -7.84
C SER A 191 -17.56 -30.50 -8.39
N ILE A 192 -17.99 -30.80 -9.62
CA ILE A 192 -19.14 -30.15 -10.29
C ILE A 192 -20.11 -31.24 -10.73
N MET A 193 -21.25 -31.39 -10.06
CA MET A 193 -22.08 -32.61 -10.20
C MET A 193 -22.88 -32.71 -11.51
N SER A 194 -23.17 -31.59 -12.16
CA SER A 194 -24.16 -31.53 -13.24
C SER A 194 -23.67 -30.74 -14.44
N ALA A 195 -22.54 -31.15 -15.02
CA ALA A 195 -22.07 -30.57 -16.28
C ALA A 195 -22.91 -31.11 -17.45
N PRO A 196 -23.31 -30.29 -18.44
CA PRO A 196 -24.20 -30.72 -19.50
C PRO A 196 -23.47 -31.62 -20.49
N VAL A 197 -24.07 -32.76 -20.83
CA VAL A 197 -23.60 -33.63 -21.90
C VAL A 197 -23.97 -33.04 -23.26
N GLY A 198 -23.07 -33.11 -24.24
CA GLY A 198 -23.34 -32.70 -25.62
C GLY A 198 -22.43 -31.59 -26.14
N PRO A 199 -22.38 -30.40 -25.51
CA PRO A 199 -21.46 -29.34 -25.92
C PRO A 199 -20.03 -29.62 -25.44
N ASN A 200 -19.05 -29.00 -26.09
CA ASN A 200 -17.70 -28.90 -25.52
C ASN A 200 -17.74 -28.04 -24.27
N LEU A 201 -16.92 -28.39 -23.27
CA LEU A 201 -16.79 -27.64 -22.03
C LEU A 201 -15.38 -27.08 -21.89
N ALA A 202 -15.28 -25.81 -21.53
CA ALA A 202 -14.04 -25.24 -21.01
C ALA A 202 -14.07 -25.34 -19.48
N VAL A 203 -13.08 -26.04 -18.91
CA VAL A 203 -12.92 -26.21 -17.46
C VAL A 203 -11.75 -25.37 -17.00
N ALA A 204 -12.04 -24.20 -16.44
CA ALA A 204 -11.06 -23.34 -15.80
C ALA A 204 -10.89 -23.73 -14.32
N LEU A 205 -9.66 -23.65 -13.82
CA LEU A 205 -9.33 -23.88 -12.43
C LEU A 205 -8.40 -22.78 -11.95
N ARG A 206 -8.66 -22.21 -10.77
CA ARG A 206 -7.87 -21.13 -10.19
C ARG A 206 -7.72 -21.25 -8.69
N ALA A 207 -6.70 -20.59 -8.16
CA ALA A 207 -6.61 -20.25 -6.74
C ALA A 207 -6.40 -18.74 -6.63
N GLY A 208 -7.44 -18.04 -6.18
CA GLY A 208 -7.55 -16.58 -6.26
C GLY A 208 -7.28 -16.07 -7.69
N ARG A 209 -6.37 -15.11 -7.80
CA ARG A 209 -5.78 -14.57 -9.04
C ARG A 209 -4.32 -14.98 -9.22
N ALA A 210 -3.71 -15.62 -8.22
CA ALA A 210 -2.32 -16.04 -8.25
C ALA A 210 -2.06 -17.23 -9.17
N LEU A 211 -3.04 -18.10 -9.38
CA LEU A 211 -2.85 -19.34 -10.12
C LEU A 211 -4.05 -19.61 -11.00
N TRP A 212 -3.82 -20.05 -12.23
CA TRP A 212 -4.91 -20.55 -13.07
C TRP A 212 -4.45 -21.50 -14.17
N GLY A 213 -5.40 -22.29 -14.66
CA GLY A 213 -5.27 -23.17 -15.79
C GLY A 213 -6.62 -23.41 -16.44
N CYS A 214 -6.60 -24.02 -17.63
CA CYS A 214 -7.83 -24.44 -18.30
C CYS A 214 -7.60 -25.75 -19.06
N SER A 215 -8.62 -26.60 -19.11
CA SER A 215 -8.65 -27.84 -19.90
C SER A 215 -9.97 -27.96 -20.67
N ASP A 216 -9.88 -28.31 -21.95
CA ASP A 216 -11.06 -28.59 -22.77
C ASP A 216 -11.54 -30.03 -22.53
N VAL A 217 -12.85 -30.18 -22.32
CA VAL A 217 -13.49 -31.47 -22.10
C VAL A 217 -14.57 -31.67 -23.16
N ALA A 218 -14.44 -32.75 -23.92
CA ALA A 218 -15.44 -33.23 -24.86
C ALA A 218 -15.95 -34.61 -24.43
N ASP A 219 -16.99 -35.09 -25.11
CA ASP A 219 -17.47 -36.47 -25.01
C ASP A 219 -17.84 -36.92 -23.59
N LEU A 220 -18.60 -36.09 -22.87
CA LEU A 220 -19.20 -36.51 -21.60
C LEU A 220 -20.24 -37.61 -21.82
N GLU A 221 -20.32 -38.53 -20.88
CA GLU A 221 -21.36 -39.57 -20.82
C GLU A 221 -22.27 -39.30 -19.62
N ALA A 222 -23.59 -39.33 -19.86
CA ALA A 222 -24.55 -39.03 -18.81
C ALA A 222 -24.46 -40.02 -17.65
N GLY A 223 -24.43 -39.50 -16.41
CA GLY A 223 -24.34 -40.27 -15.19
C GLY A 223 -22.96 -40.87 -14.89
N THR A 224 -21.99 -40.75 -15.80
CA THR A 224 -20.62 -41.24 -15.59
C THR A 224 -19.74 -40.08 -15.14
N GLU A 225 -19.04 -40.25 -14.02
CA GLU A 225 -18.10 -39.24 -13.56
C GLU A 225 -16.88 -39.14 -14.48
N ARG A 226 -16.51 -37.91 -14.84
CA ARG A 226 -15.32 -37.61 -15.62
C ARG A 226 -14.26 -36.94 -14.75
N ALA A 227 -13.10 -37.58 -14.62
CA ALA A 227 -11.91 -36.96 -14.07
C ALA A 227 -11.29 -35.99 -15.10
N VAL A 228 -10.99 -34.77 -14.66
CA VAL A 228 -10.40 -33.70 -15.46
C VAL A 228 -9.15 -33.21 -14.74
N VAL A 229 -7.99 -33.34 -15.39
CA VAL A 229 -6.74 -32.76 -14.89
C VAL A 229 -6.52 -31.42 -15.58
N VAL A 230 -6.29 -30.37 -14.78
CA VAL A 230 -6.03 -29.02 -15.29
C VAL A 230 -4.60 -28.64 -14.95
N SER A 231 -3.78 -28.41 -15.98
CA SER A 231 -2.43 -27.86 -15.80
C SER A 231 -2.52 -26.40 -15.38
N VAL A 232 -2.07 -26.11 -14.16
CA VAL A 232 -2.12 -24.77 -13.56
C VAL A 232 -0.73 -24.12 -13.64
N LYS A 233 -0.71 -22.83 -13.94
CA LYS A 233 0.51 -22.01 -14.00
C LYS A 233 0.41 -20.81 -13.07
N ASP A 234 1.58 -20.24 -12.77
CA ASP A 234 1.69 -18.98 -12.04
C ASP A 234 1.14 -17.81 -12.88
N GLY A 235 0.29 -17.01 -12.23
CA GLY A 235 -0.15 -15.72 -12.75
C GLY A 235 0.92 -14.63 -12.62
N PRO A 236 0.79 -13.51 -13.36
CA PRO A 236 1.62 -12.34 -13.15
C PRO A 236 1.37 -11.78 -11.74
N LEU A 237 2.41 -11.19 -11.16
CA LEU A 237 2.32 -10.58 -9.84
C LEU A 237 1.60 -9.24 -9.91
N ALA A 238 0.75 -8.97 -8.93
CA ALA A 238 0.03 -7.72 -8.74
C ALA A 238 0.95 -6.68 -8.05
N LEU A 239 2.04 -6.28 -8.71
CA LEU A 239 3.04 -5.39 -8.11
C LEU A 239 2.49 -4.02 -7.70
N ALA A 240 1.47 -3.51 -8.39
CA ALA A 240 0.80 -2.27 -8.04
C ALA A 240 0.12 -2.31 -6.66
N SER A 241 -0.34 -3.49 -6.24
CA SER A 241 -1.00 -3.71 -4.94
C SER A 241 -0.01 -3.99 -3.80
N THR A 242 1.31 -3.97 -4.07
CA THR A 242 2.34 -4.23 -3.07
C THR A 242 2.33 -3.18 -1.98
N ASN A 243 2.39 -3.60 -0.71
CA ASN A 243 2.61 -2.74 0.44
C ASN A 243 3.45 -3.48 1.48
N LEU A 244 4.76 -3.23 1.48
CA LEU A 244 5.72 -3.97 2.30
C LEU A 244 6.51 -3.03 3.20
N ASP A 245 6.70 -3.40 4.47
CA ASP A 245 7.70 -2.80 5.33
C ASP A 245 9.05 -3.50 5.08
N LEU A 246 9.98 -2.76 4.49
CA LEU A 246 11.29 -3.19 4.01
C LEU A 246 12.39 -2.85 5.02
N THR A 247 13.27 -3.80 5.29
CA THR A 247 14.52 -3.61 6.02
C THR A 247 15.71 -4.03 5.16
N LEU A 248 16.66 -3.12 4.97
CA LEU A 248 17.94 -3.36 4.29
C LEU A 248 19.05 -3.34 5.32
N THR A 249 19.57 -4.51 5.70
CA THR A 249 20.73 -4.64 6.59
C THR A 249 22.03 -4.51 5.81
N PHE A 250 23.07 -3.92 6.38
CA PHE A 250 24.39 -3.88 5.76
C PHE A 250 25.50 -4.06 6.78
N ALA A 251 26.69 -4.43 6.31
CA ALA A 251 27.89 -4.44 7.14
C ALA A 251 28.61 -3.09 7.07
N LEU A 252 29.03 -2.58 8.23
CA LEU A 252 29.98 -1.47 8.28
C LEU A 252 31.36 -1.96 7.81
N ASN A 253 32.01 -1.16 6.98
CA ASN A 253 33.38 -1.39 6.53
C ASN A 253 34.22 -0.12 6.71
N SER A 254 35.50 -0.19 6.36
CA SER A 254 36.44 0.93 6.47
C SER A 254 35.99 2.15 5.67
N ASP A 255 35.36 1.94 4.50
CA ASP A 255 34.98 3.01 3.59
C ASP A 255 33.78 3.77 4.14
N VAL A 256 32.77 3.05 4.65
CA VAL A 256 31.63 3.65 5.37
C VAL A 256 32.12 4.40 6.60
N SER A 257 33.06 3.83 7.35
CA SER A 257 33.63 4.49 8.53
C SER A 257 34.37 5.78 8.16
N THR A 258 35.14 5.76 7.06
CA THR A 258 35.85 6.94 6.54
C THR A 258 34.88 8.03 6.11
N LEU A 259 33.81 7.66 5.40
CA LEU A 259 32.74 8.57 5.01
C LEU A 259 32.09 9.23 6.23
N ILE A 260 31.74 8.45 7.25
CA ILE A 260 31.16 8.97 8.49
C ILE A 260 32.12 9.93 9.18
N GLN A 261 33.40 9.58 9.31
CA GLN A 261 34.41 10.42 9.96
C GLN A 261 34.67 11.73 9.21
N ALA A 262 34.66 11.71 7.88
CA ALA A 262 34.72 12.94 7.07
C ALA A 262 33.54 13.88 7.38
N ASN A 263 32.36 13.31 7.61
CA ASN A 263 31.17 14.08 7.97
C ASN A 263 31.18 14.57 9.41
N VAL A 264 31.76 13.82 10.36
CA VAL A 264 32.04 14.33 11.71
C VAL A 264 32.91 15.57 11.62
N SER A 265 34.03 15.52 10.91
CA SER A 265 34.88 16.70 10.74
C SER A 265 34.12 17.85 10.07
N ARG A 266 33.37 17.60 9.00
CA ARG A 266 32.56 18.64 8.31
C ARG A 266 31.57 19.35 9.25
N VAL A 267 30.87 18.60 10.11
CA VAL A 267 29.97 19.18 11.13
C VAL A 267 30.77 20.02 12.12
N MET A 268 31.92 19.52 12.60
CA MET A 268 32.76 20.25 13.57
C MET A 268 33.32 21.55 12.98
N ASP A 269 33.91 21.49 11.79
CA ASP A 269 34.52 22.64 11.11
C ASP A 269 33.50 23.75 10.86
N SER A 270 32.24 23.38 10.61
CA SER A 270 31.13 24.32 10.42
C SER A 270 30.54 24.81 11.74
N PHE A 271 30.46 23.95 12.76
CA PHE A 271 29.98 24.29 14.10
C PHE A 271 30.89 25.31 14.76
N LEU A 272 32.18 25.00 14.88
CA LEU A 272 33.20 25.82 15.54
C LEU A 272 34.52 25.74 14.74
N PRO A 273 34.81 26.71 13.86
CA PRO A 273 36.02 26.70 13.03
C PRO A 273 37.29 26.94 13.86
N ASP A 274 38.34 26.16 13.58
CA ASP A 274 39.57 26.01 14.39
C ASP A 274 40.32 27.30 14.77
N GLU A 275 40.25 28.36 13.96
CA GLU A 275 41.01 29.60 14.19
C GLU A 275 40.18 30.73 14.83
N MET A 276 38.88 30.52 15.08
CA MET A 276 37.94 31.59 15.43
C MET A 276 36.80 31.12 16.34
N HIS A 277 37.07 30.24 17.31
CA HIS A 277 35.99 29.62 18.10
C HIS A 277 35.20 30.65 18.95
N GLY A 278 35.88 31.52 19.68
CA GLY A 278 35.29 32.56 20.52
C GLY A 278 34.64 33.65 19.68
N SER A 279 35.33 34.16 18.67
CA SER A 279 34.78 35.19 17.78
C SER A 279 33.58 34.71 16.96
N ALA A 280 33.58 33.49 16.43
CA ALA A 280 32.43 32.93 15.71
C ALA A 280 31.21 32.71 16.63
N LEU A 281 31.44 32.38 17.90
CA LEU A 281 30.38 32.31 18.90
C LEU A 281 29.80 33.70 19.20
N LEU A 282 30.67 34.70 19.42
CA LEU A 282 30.26 36.08 19.66
C LEU A 282 29.54 36.71 18.47
N ASP A 283 29.98 36.44 17.23
CA ASP A 283 29.29 36.87 16.00
C ASP A 283 27.85 36.35 15.97
N THR A 284 27.65 35.12 16.44
CA THR A 284 26.32 34.50 16.49
C THR A 284 25.49 35.06 17.64
N MET A 285 26.11 35.35 18.79
CA MET A 285 25.44 36.03 19.91
C MET A 285 24.98 37.44 19.50
N GLU A 286 25.81 38.19 18.77
CA GLU A 286 25.48 39.52 18.24
C GLU A 286 24.32 39.44 17.24
N ALA A 287 24.37 38.46 16.31
CA ALA A 287 23.30 38.25 15.34
C ALA A 287 21.95 37.88 15.97
N LEU A 288 21.96 37.20 17.12
CA LEU A 288 20.77 36.84 17.89
C LEU A 288 20.32 37.92 18.88
N THR A 289 21.16 38.92 19.13
CA THR A 289 20.82 40.06 19.98
C THR A 289 19.76 40.92 19.30
N ALA A 290 18.81 41.45 20.09
CA ALA A 290 17.77 42.34 19.57
C ALA A 290 18.40 43.51 18.81
N THR A 291 17.80 43.91 17.68
CA THR A 291 18.40 44.89 16.76
C THR A 291 18.71 46.24 17.43
N ASP A 292 17.94 46.66 18.43
CA ASP A 292 18.15 47.88 19.20
C ASP A 292 19.29 47.79 20.23
N LEU A 293 19.83 46.58 20.45
CA LEU A 293 20.90 46.27 21.39
C LEU A 293 22.21 45.85 20.71
N GLN A 294 22.22 45.65 19.38
CA GLN A 294 23.40 45.19 18.63
C GLN A 294 24.57 46.18 18.73
N ASP A 295 24.33 47.48 18.59
CA ASP A 295 25.40 48.50 18.75
C ASP A 295 26.03 48.44 20.15
N ALA A 296 25.22 48.24 21.19
CA ALA A 296 25.70 48.13 22.56
C ALA A 296 26.50 46.84 22.80
N PHE A 297 26.15 45.74 22.12
CA PHE A 297 26.92 44.50 22.12
C PHE A 297 28.28 44.71 21.44
N ALA A 298 28.29 45.27 20.23
CA ALA A 298 29.49 45.52 19.44
C ALA A 298 30.47 46.46 20.15
N ASP A 299 29.97 47.57 20.72
CA ASP A 299 30.77 48.53 21.49
C ASP A 299 31.42 47.85 22.70
N ARG A 300 30.67 47.00 23.42
CA ARG A 300 31.19 46.28 24.60
C ARG A 300 32.22 45.23 24.20
N ARG A 301 31.94 44.46 23.15
CA ARG A 301 32.84 43.46 22.57
C ARG A 301 34.21 44.05 22.24
N GLN A 302 34.22 45.20 21.58
CA GLN A 302 35.46 45.91 21.22
C GLN A 302 36.17 46.52 22.44
N THR A 303 35.44 47.11 23.37
CA THR A 303 36.04 47.86 24.50
C THR A 303 36.67 46.93 25.54
N GLU A 304 36.06 45.76 25.76
CA GLU A 304 36.47 44.79 26.79
C GLU A 304 37.22 43.58 26.21
N ASP A 305 37.56 43.63 24.92
CA ASP A 305 38.34 42.58 24.24
C ASP A 305 37.70 41.19 24.37
N TRP A 306 36.38 41.13 24.13
CA TRP A 306 35.60 39.90 24.34
C TRP A 306 36.04 38.74 23.47
N ASP A 307 36.60 39.00 22.29
CA ASP A 307 37.12 37.95 21.41
C ASP A 307 38.24 37.17 22.10
N ASP A 308 39.25 37.85 22.66
CA ASP A 308 40.35 37.24 23.41
C ASP A 308 39.84 36.53 24.68
N LEU A 309 38.88 37.13 25.40
CA LEU A 309 38.27 36.51 26.59
C LEU A 309 37.48 35.25 26.27
N ALA A 310 36.74 35.23 25.15
CA ALA A 310 35.96 34.07 24.72
C ALA A 310 36.87 32.94 24.24
N ASP A 311 37.93 33.26 23.48
CA ASP A 311 38.93 32.29 23.07
C ASP A 311 39.67 31.69 24.28
N GLU A 312 40.08 32.53 25.25
CA GLU A 312 40.71 32.07 26.49
C GLU A 312 39.78 31.16 27.30
N HIS A 313 38.49 31.54 27.44
CA HIS A 313 37.50 30.72 28.14
C HIS A 313 37.36 29.33 27.51
N LEU A 314 37.17 29.26 26.19
CA LEU A 314 37.00 27.99 25.48
C LEU A 314 38.27 27.13 25.49
N ALA A 315 39.46 27.76 25.41
CA ALA A 315 40.74 27.06 25.50
C ALA A 315 41.01 26.47 26.90
N ASN A 316 40.45 27.07 27.95
CA ASN A 316 40.64 26.66 29.34
C ASN A 316 39.59 25.64 29.85
N LEU A 317 38.64 25.22 29.00
CA LEU A 317 37.69 24.17 29.35
C LEU A 317 38.42 22.86 29.72
N PRO A 318 37.94 22.09 30.72
CA PRO A 318 38.55 20.81 31.09
C PRO A 318 38.65 19.80 29.94
N SER A 319 37.77 19.93 28.95
CA SER A 319 37.82 19.20 27.70
C SER A 319 37.46 20.16 26.57
N PRO A 320 38.27 20.26 25.50
CA PRO A 320 37.96 21.12 24.37
C PRO A 320 36.59 20.80 23.78
N LEU A 321 35.76 21.81 23.56
CA LEU A 321 34.39 21.64 23.08
C LEU A 321 34.30 20.82 21.77
N PRO A 322 35.16 21.03 20.74
CA PRO A 322 35.16 20.17 19.56
C PRO A 322 35.45 18.69 19.87
N GLN A 323 36.30 18.41 20.85
CA GLN A 323 36.60 17.04 21.27
C GLN A 323 35.39 16.40 21.96
N VAL A 324 34.70 17.13 22.83
CA VAL A 324 33.46 16.68 23.48
C VAL A 324 32.42 16.29 22.43
N CYS A 325 32.17 17.16 21.44
CA CYS A 325 31.23 16.90 20.36
C CYS A 325 31.63 15.69 19.49
N ARG A 326 32.92 15.50 19.20
CA ARG A 326 33.42 14.30 18.50
C ARG A 326 33.16 13.03 19.31
N THR A 327 33.42 13.04 20.62
CA THR A 327 33.14 11.91 21.51
C THR A 327 31.63 11.59 21.56
N TRP A 328 30.76 12.61 21.57
CA TRP A 328 29.31 12.38 21.47
C TRP A 328 28.93 11.74 20.13
N ALA A 329 29.48 12.23 19.01
CA ALA A 329 29.26 11.63 17.70
C ALA A 329 29.70 10.15 17.68
N GLU A 330 30.90 9.84 18.15
CA GLU A 330 31.41 8.46 18.25
C GLU A 330 30.53 7.58 19.13
N THR A 331 30.10 8.09 20.29
CA THR A 331 29.23 7.37 21.23
C THR A 331 27.89 7.05 20.60
N GLY A 332 27.23 8.02 19.97
CA GLY A 332 25.95 7.81 19.32
C GLY A 332 26.07 6.90 18.09
N LEU A 333 27.10 7.09 17.25
CA LEU A 333 27.39 6.22 16.11
C LEU A 333 27.60 4.75 16.54
N ALA A 334 28.17 4.51 17.73
CA ALA A 334 28.35 3.16 18.26
C ALA A 334 27.03 2.48 18.66
N THR A 335 25.95 3.24 18.90
CA THR A 335 24.61 2.68 19.18
C THR A 335 23.77 2.43 17.94
N LEU A 336 24.23 2.89 16.77
CA LEU A 336 23.47 2.81 15.53
C LEU A 336 23.47 1.40 14.96
N THR A 337 22.31 0.98 14.45
CA THR A 337 22.13 -0.28 13.75
C THR A 337 22.39 -0.07 12.26
N PRO A 338 23.26 -0.86 11.60
CA PRO A 338 23.56 -0.71 10.18
C PRO A 338 22.43 -1.29 9.33
N GLN A 339 21.28 -0.60 9.36
CA GLN A 339 20.07 -0.95 8.65
C GLN A 339 19.37 0.29 8.12
N ILE A 340 18.64 0.14 7.02
CA ILE A 340 17.69 1.12 6.50
C ILE A 340 16.31 0.50 6.60
N SER A 341 15.39 1.20 7.24
CA SER A 341 13.97 0.82 7.29
C SER A 341 13.18 1.72 6.36
N ALA A 342 12.32 1.13 5.55
CA ALA A 342 11.52 1.84 4.56
C ALA A 342 10.18 1.15 4.34
N ARG A 343 9.24 1.84 3.71
CA ARG A 343 8.01 1.28 3.18
C ARG A 343 8.07 1.27 1.66
N LEU A 344 7.76 0.12 1.06
CA LEU A 344 7.73 -0.09 -0.38
C LEU A 344 6.27 -0.27 -0.83
N ARG A 345 5.78 0.67 -1.64
CA ARG A 345 4.40 0.67 -2.16
C ARG A 345 4.39 0.61 -3.67
N GLY A 346 3.59 -0.29 -4.24
CA GLY A 346 3.34 -0.30 -5.68
C GLY A 346 2.71 1.02 -6.16
N ILE A 347 2.90 1.36 -7.43
CA ILE A 347 2.25 2.51 -8.05
C ILE A 347 1.16 2.02 -9.00
N ASP A 348 -0.08 2.42 -8.74
CA ASP A 348 -1.21 2.13 -9.62
C ASP A 348 -0.94 2.63 -11.04
N GLN A 349 -1.25 1.79 -12.03
CA GLN A 349 -1.12 2.08 -13.46
C GLN A 349 0.31 2.36 -13.97
N VAL A 350 1.33 2.31 -13.09
CA VAL A 350 2.73 2.45 -13.49
C VAL A 350 3.42 1.12 -13.21
N PRO A 351 3.38 0.17 -14.18
CA PRO A 351 4.05 -1.11 -14.02
C PRO A 351 5.54 -0.88 -13.75
N ASP A 352 6.14 -1.83 -13.05
CA ASP A 352 7.58 -1.85 -12.77
C ASP A 352 8.11 -0.73 -11.87
N LYS A 353 7.24 0.03 -11.20
CA LYS A 353 7.60 1.13 -10.29
C LYS A 353 6.95 1.01 -8.93
N ALA A 354 7.66 1.50 -7.93
CA ALA A 354 7.20 1.59 -6.55
C ALA A 354 7.64 2.92 -5.92
N TRP A 355 6.95 3.33 -4.87
CA TRP A 355 7.38 4.34 -3.92
C TRP A 355 8.16 3.69 -2.78
N LEU A 356 9.35 4.22 -2.50
CA LEU A 356 10.20 3.84 -1.39
C LEU A 356 10.28 5.01 -0.39
N GLU A 357 9.63 4.84 0.75
CA GLU A 357 9.56 5.83 1.82
C GLU A 357 10.45 5.40 2.97
N VAL A 358 11.61 6.04 3.14
CA VAL A 358 12.55 5.68 4.20
C VAL A 358 12.02 6.22 5.53
N THR A 359 11.94 5.38 6.54
CA THR A 359 11.47 5.73 7.89
C THR A 359 12.64 5.86 8.87
N GLN A 360 13.69 5.06 8.69
CA GLN A 360 14.93 5.14 9.46
C GLN A 360 16.15 4.87 8.59
N PHE A 361 17.23 5.58 8.87
CA PHE A 361 18.53 5.44 8.23
C PHE A 361 19.60 5.21 9.31
N GLY A 362 20.18 4.02 9.36
CA GLY A 362 21.19 3.68 10.36
C GLY A 362 20.68 3.77 11.80
N GLY A 363 19.40 3.52 12.06
CA GLY A 363 18.77 3.72 13.39
C GLY A 363 18.38 5.17 13.72
N VAL A 364 18.73 6.14 12.88
CA VAL A 364 18.27 7.53 13.00
C VAL A 364 16.94 7.70 12.24
N PRO A 365 15.92 8.39 12.80
CA PRO A 365 14.71 8.73 12.05
C PRO A 365 15.03 9.45 10.74
N ALA A 366 14.36 9.09 9.65
CA ALA A 366 14.68 9.57 8.30
C ALA A 366 14.73 11.10 8.18
N ALA A 367 13.80 11.81 8.82
CA ALA A 367 13.78 13.27 8.86
C ALA A 367 15.04 13.87 9.52
N ASN A 368 15.50 13.24 10.61
CA ASN A 368 16.71 13.66 11.34
C ASN A 368 17.98 13.30 10.58
N ALA A 369 17.96 12.27 9.71
CA ALA A 369 19.06 11.96 8.80
C ALA A 369 19.06 12.82 7.52
N GLY A 370 18.12 13.77 7.40
CA GLY A 370 17.99 14.62 6.22
C GLY A 370 17.45 13.90 4.98
N VAL A 371 16.76 12.77 5.15
CA VAL A 371 16.05 12.14 4.06
C VAL A 371 14.81 12.98 3.73
N PRO A 372 14.54 13.32 2.45
CA PRO A 372 13.33 14.04 2.07
C PRO A 372 12.07 13.31 2.53
N SER A 373 11.05 14.05 2.96
CA SER A 373 9.76 13.48 3.37
C SER A 373 8.96 12.87 2.22
N THR A 374 9.31 13.21 0.97
CA THR A 374 8.71 12.63 -0.22
C THR A 374 9.28 11.24 -0.47
N ALA A 375 8.39 10.26 -0.74
CA ALA A 375 8.81 8.95 -1.16
C ALA A 375 9.62 8.99 -2.47
N HIS A 376 10.58 8.07 -2.58
CA HIS A 376 11.47 7.97 -3.73
C HIS A 376 10.86 7.01 -4.75
N GLN A 377 10.83 7.39 -6.02
CA GLN A 377 10.41 6.45 -7.06
C GLN A 377 11.55 5.47 -7.37
N VAL A 378 11.25 4.18 -7.30
CA VAL A 378 12.20 3.09 -7.56
C VAL A 378 11.66 2.13 -8.62
N SER A 379 12.55 1.34 -9.22
CA SER A 379 12.18 0.21 -10.08
C SER A 379 11.82 -0.99 -9.22
N TRP A 380 10.69 -1.62 -9.53
CA TRP A 380 10.16 -2.77 -8.80
C TRP A 380 9.56 -3.76 -9.80
N THR A 381 10.34 -4.76 -10.19
CA THR A 381 10.03 -5.69 -11.29
C THR A 381 9.98 -7.13 -10.81
N SER A 382 9.23 -7.99 -11.50
CA SER A 382 9.23 -9.43 -11.28
C SER A 382 9.92 -10.21 -12.40
N GLU A 383 10.60 -11.28 -12.04
CA GLU A 383 11.19 -12.28 -12.93
C GLU A 383 10.47 -13.64 -12.74
N PRO A 384 10.61 -14.59 -13.69
CA PRO A 384 10.05 -15.93 -13.54
C PRO A 384 10.48 -16.62 -12.25
N GLY A 385 9.55 -17.33 -11.61
CA GLY A 385 9.80 -18.02 -10.33
C GLY A 385 9.66 -17.13 -9.10
N ASP A 386 8.79 -16.11 -9.17
CA ASP A 386 8.47 -15.19 -8.06
C ASP A 386 9.69 -14.48 -7.49
N VAL A 387 10.65 -14.14 -8.36
CA VAL A 387 11.82 -13.34 -8.01
C VAL A 387 11.48 -11.87 -8.22
N LEU A 388 11.63 -11.05 -7.19
CA LEU A 388 11.44 -9.60 -7.26
C LEU A 388 12.79 -8.89 -7.27
N ARG A 389 12.86 -7.82 -8.06
CA ARG A 389 14.03 -6.96 -8.19
C ARG A 389 13.68 -5.52 -7.85
N LEU A 390 14.42 -4.96 -6.91
CA LEU A 390 14.37 -3.56 -6.52
C LEU A 390 15.64 -2.86 -7.01
N ASP A 391 15.48 -1.74 -7.70
CA ASP A 391 16.59 -0.89 -8.14
C ASP A 391 16.23 0.58 -7.96
N GLY A 392 17.07 1.36 -7.29
CA GLY A 392 16.75 2.76 -7.04
C GLY A 392 17.82 3.54 -6.30
N ARG A 393 17.49 4.80 -6.04
CA ARG A 393 18.35 5.72 -5.30
C ARG A 393 17.52 6.53 -4.31
N MET A 394 18.03 6.65 -3.10
CA MET A 394 17.50 7.55 -2.06
C MET A 394 18.52 8.63 -1.71
N TYR A 395 18.03 9.76 -1.22
CA TYR A 395 18.83 10.94 -0.90
C TYR A 395 18.81 11.23 0.60
N TRP A 396 19.90 11.80 1.13
CA TRP A 396 20.02 12.15 2.54
C TRP A 396 21.00 13.32 2.72
N ILE A 397 21.05 13.91 3.93
CA ILE A 397 22.01 14.97 4.26
C ILE A 397 23.00 14.43 5.30
N PRO A 398 24.25 14.13 4.90
CA PRO A 398 25.21 13.43 5.75
C PRO A 398 25.53 14.10 7.09
N SER A 399 25.67 15.42 7.11
CA SER A 399 25.88 16.21 8.34
C SER A 399 24.70 16.11 9.31
N ARG A 400 23.46 16.01 8.82
CA ARG A 400 22.29 15.82 9.70
C ARG A 400 22.29 14.45 10.38
N TYR A 401 22.64 13.39 9.65
CA TYR A 401 22.78 12.05 10.23
C TYR A 401 23.83 12.02 11.34
N VAL A 402 25.02 12.59 11.10
CA VAL A 402 26.06 12.67 12.12
C VAL A 402 25.63 13.56 13.30
N GLY A 403 24.95 14.67 13.02
CA GLY A 403 24.38 15.53 14.05
C GLY A 403 23.34 14.83 14.92
N ALA A 404 22.48 14.01 14.32
CA ALA A 404 21.51 13.21 15.05
C ALA A 404 22.20 12.14 15.90
N ALA A 405 23.23 11.46 15.38
CA ALA A 405 24.03 10.52 16.15
C ALA A 405 24.72 11.22 17.33
N ALA A 406 25.35 12.37 17.10
CA ALA A 406 25.98 13.16 18.17
C ALA A 406 24.97 13.59 19.24
N ARG A 407 23.76 13.97 18.85
CA ARG A 407 22.68 14.26 19.80
C ARG A 407 22.35 13.05 20.67
N GLU A 408 22.17 11.87 20.09
CA GLU A 408 21.93 10.64 20.88
C GLU A 408 23.06 10.38 21.88
N GLY A 409 24.32 10.54 21.45
CA GLY A 409 25.49 10.40 22.32
C GLY A 409 25.56 11.44 23.44
N ALA A 410 25.20 12.69 23.16
CA ALA A 410 25.18 13.77 24.15
C ALA A 410 24.08 13.56 25.21
N LEU A 411 22.90 13.12 24.77
CA LEU A 411 21.73 12.95 25.63
C LEU A 411 21.75 11.64 26.43
N ALA A 412 22.59 10.66 26.06
CA ALA A 412 22.72 9.39 26.78
C ALA A 412 23.08 9.55 28.27
N THR A 413 23.71 10.67 28.66
CA THR A 413 24.12 10.97 30.04
C THR A 413 23.27 12.04 30.72
N LEU A 414 22.27 12.58 30.04
CA LEU A 414 21.42 13.68 30.51
C LEU A 414 19.99 13.19 30.80
N PRO A 415 19.19 13.97 31.54
CA PRO A 415 17.76 13.67 31.70
C PRO A 415 17.05 13.55 30.34
N PRO A 416 16.00 12.71 30.21
CA PRO A 416 15.30 12.48 28.93
C PRO A 416 14.73 13.74 28.26
N GLU A 417 14.40 14.75 29.05
CA GLU A 417 13.88 16.04 28.61
C GLU A 417 14.95 17.02 28.12
N ALA A 418 16.24 16.70 28.31
CA ALA A 418 17.34 17.57 27.94
C ALA A 418 17.44 17.77 26.41
N SER A 419 17.85 18.97 26.04
CA SER A 419 18.08 19.40 24.66
C SER A 419 19.57 19.39 24.31
N MET A 420 19.86 19.39 23.01
CA MET A 420 21.25 19.54 22.54
C MET A 420 21.84 20.90 22.96
N ALA A 421 21.02 21.96 22.97
CA ALA A 421 21.43 23.28 23.42
C ALA A 421 21.89 23.29 24.89
N GLU A 422 21.17 22.60 25.78
CA GLU A 422 21.55 22.44 27.19
C GLU A 422 22.84 21.63 27.34
N ALA A 423 22.99 20.55 26.57
CA ALA A 423 24.22 19.75 26.56
C ALA A 423 25.44 20.59 26.13
N LEU A 424 25.30 21.36 25.04
CA LEU A 424 26.34 22.25 24.54
C LEU A 424 26.64 23.39 25.51
N SER A 425 25.62 24.00 26.10
CA SER A 425 25.76 25.08 27.09
C SER A 425 26.53 24.63 28.32
N ALA A 426 26.24 23.42 28.81
CA ALA A 426 26.99 22.81 29.91
C ALA A 426 28.43 22.46 29.51
N ALA A 427 28.65 21.91 28.32
CA ALA A 427 29.99 21.56 27.84
C ALA A 427 30.88 22.78 27.57
N ALA A 428 30.28 23.90 27.13
CA ALA A 428 30.96 25.16 26.88
C ALA A 428 31.12 26.04 28.14
N ASP A 429 30.55 25.61 29.28
CA ASP A 429 30.43 26.42 30.49
C ASP A 429 29.91 27.84 30.18
N CYS A 430 28.73 27.93 29.55
CA CYS A 430 28.14 29.23 29.21
C CYS A 430 27.91 30.12 30.44
N GLU A 431 27.74 29.54 31.64
CA GLU A 431 27.62 30.32 32.88
C GLU A 431 28.95 31.01 33.22
N GLY A 432 30.06 30.27 33.14
CA GLY A 432 31.41 30.82 33.26
C GLY A 432 31.73 31.85 32.18
N LEU A 433 31.36 31.59 30.92
CA LEU A 433 31.57 32.55 29.83
C LEU A 433 30.77 33.84 30.06
N ALA A 434 29.50 33.73 30.44
CA ALA A 434 28.66 34.88 30.75
C ALA A 434 29.23 35.70 31.94
N ALA A 435 29.78 35.02 32.96
CA ALA A 435 30.45 35.70 34.06
C ALA A 435 31.72 36.45 33.62
N THR A 436 32.51 35.84 32.73
CA THR A 436 33.76 36.41 32.18
C THR A 436 33.50 37.62 31.30
N LEU A 437 32.56 37.52 30.36
CA LEU A 437 32.17 38.62 29.47
C LEU A 437 31.41 39.72 30.22
N GLY A 438 30.72 39.35 31.30
CA GLY A 438 29.88 40.24 32.09
C GLY A 438 28.55 40.51 31.37
N GLY A 439 28.21 41.78 31.20
CA GLY A 439 27.02 42.19 30.49
C GLY A 439 27.19 43.56 29.86
N PHE A 440 26.15 44.02 29.18
CA PHE A 440 26.10 45.33 28.55
C PHE A 440 24.76 46.00 28.83
N SER A 441 24.61 47.26 28.41
CA SER A 441 23.38 48.01 28.65
C SER A 441 22.19 47.30 28.00
N GLY A 442 21.24 46.82 28.81
CA GLY A 442 20.06 46.10 28.33
C GLY A 442 20.18 44.56 28.34
N CYS A 443 21.36 44.01 28.66
CA CYS A 443 21.58 42.57 28.75
C CYS A 443 22.53 42.26 29.91
N ASP A 444 21.98 41.73 31.00
CA ASP A 444 22.76 41.29 32.15
C ASP A 444 23.40 39.90 31.94
N GLN A 445 24.04 39.36 32.97
CA GLN A 445 24.69 38.06 32.90
C GLN A 445 23.70 36.91 32.58
N THR A 446 22.45 36.98 33.04
CA THR A 446 21.43 35.97 32.72
C THR A 446 21.08 36.02 31.25
N CYS A 447 20.95 37.24 30.70
CA CYS A 447 20.77 37.45 29.28
C CYS A 447 21.98 36.93 28.47
N MET A 448 23.22 37.16 28.92
CA MET A 448 24.43 36.63 28.26
C MET A 448 24.51 35.10 28.25
N LEU A 449 24.11 34.43 29.34
CA LEU A 449 23.98 32.97 29.39
C LEU A 449 22.97 32.46 28.36
N SER A 450 21.81 33.11 28.26
CA SER A 450 20.78 32.78 27.28
C SER A 450 21.27 32.99 25.84
N LEU A 451 22.00 34.07 25.58
CA LEU A 451 22.62 34.34 24.28
C LEU A 451 23.67 33.30 23.93
N CYS A 452 24.56 32.92 24.86
CA CYS A 452 25.56 31.86 24.66
C CYS A 452 24.90 30.53 24.30
N THR A 453 23.88 30.12 25.07
CA THR A 453 23.14 28.87 24.82
C THR A 453 22.47 28.89 23.45
N SER A 454 21.81 29.99 23.09
CA SER A 454 21.12 30.14 21.80
C SER A 454 22.10 30.21 20.63
N ALA A 455 23.26 30.85 20.83
CA ALA A 455 24.31 30.94 19.82
C ALA A 455 24.93 29.56 19.57
N LEU A 456 25.20 28.76 20.61
CA LEU A 456 25.66 27.38 20.43
C LEU A 456 24.63 26.51 19.69
N ASP A 457 23.34 26.67 19.97
CA ASP A 457 22.28 25.97 19.23
C ASP A 457 22.21 26.38 17.76
N ALA A 458 22.33 27.68 17.46
CA ALA A 458 22.37 28.20 16.08
C ALA A 458 23.64 27.77 15.32
N ARG A 459 24.81 27.77 15.99
CA ARG A 459 26.05 27.23 15.43
C ARG A 459 25.93 25.73 15.19
N TRP A 460 25.34 24.98 16.12
CA TRP A 460 25.14 23.54 15.95
C TRP A 460 24.22 23.25 14.76
N THR A 461 23.14 24.01 14.63
CA THR A 461 22.26 23.98 13.46
C THR A 461 23.05 24.23 12.17
N THR A 462 23.95 25.21 12.15
CA THR A 462 24.85 25.45 11.01
C THR A 462 25.75 24.24 10.72
N GLY A 463 26.27 23.60 11.76
CA GLY A 463 27.06 22.37 11.67
C GLY A 463 26.29 21.21 11.01
N ILE A 464 25.07 20.93 11.48
CA ILE A 464 24.27 19.81 10.94
C ILE A 464 23.68 20.10 9.55
N GLU A 465 23.64 21.36 9.12
CA GLU A 465 23.26 21.76 7.76
C GLU A 465 24.47 21.92 6.81
N ALA A 466 25.70 21.67 7.28
CA ALA A 466 26.92 21.92 6.51
C ALA A 466 26.88 21.30 5.11
N SER A 467 26.49 20.03 5.01
CA SER A 467 26.38 19.34 3.71
C SER A 467 25.32 19.95 2.81
N ALA A 468 24.18 20.39 3.36
CA ALA A 468 23.14 21.04 2.56
C ALA A 468 23.63 22.40 2.03
N SER A 469 24.31 23.19 2.88
CA SER A 469 24.86 24.49 2.51
C SER A 469 25.92 24.43 1.39
N THR A 470 26.66 23.32 1.32
CA THR A 470 27.68 23.08 0.29
C THR A 470 27.20 22.20 -0.87
N SER A 471 25.89 21.93 -0.96
CA SER A 471 25.28 21.06 -1.99
C SER A 471 25.83 19.62 -2.01
N LEU A 472 26.35 19.13 -0.90
CA LEU A 472 26.80 17.75 -0.70
C LEU A 472 25.63 16.86 -0.29
N THR A 473 24.75 16.59 -1.25
CA THR A 473 23.63 15.66 -1.02
C THR A 473 24.16 14.23 -1.10
N GLY A 474 23.96 13.48 -0.02
CA GLY A 474 24.31 12.07 0.03
C GLY A 474 23.32 11.23 -0.78
N THR A 475 23.79 10.08 -1.26
CA THR A 475 22.94 9.12 -1.97
C THR A 475 23.13 7.72 -1.43
N VAL A 476 22.08 6.91 -1.51
CA VAL A 476 22.20 5.45 -1.38
C VAL A 476 21.59 4.79 -2.59
N ALA A 477 22.44 4.16 -3.40
CA ALA A 477 22.00 3.29 -4.49
C ALA A 477 21.69 1.91 -3.93
N VAL A 478 20.54 1.35 -4.31
CA VAL A 478 20.06 0.03 -3.86
C VAL A 478 19.80 -0.82 -5.09
N ALA A 479 20.35 -2.03 -5.10
CA ALA A 479 20.02 -3.09 -6.05
C ALA A 479 19.84 -4.39 -5.27
N ALA A 480 18.63 -4.95 -5.30
CA ALA A 480 18.27 -6.14 -4.54
C ALA A 480 17.48 -7.11 -5.40
N SER A 481 17.71 -8.41 -5.22
CA SER A 481 16.99 -9.46 -5.92
C SER A 481 16.82 -10.68 -5.04
N GLY A 482 15.62 -11.27 -5.07
CA GLY A 482 15.32 -12.45 -4.27
C GLY A 482 13.87 -12.89 -4.36
N ALA A 483 13.57 -14.00 -3.68
CA ALA A 483 12.29 -14.68 -3.75
C ALA A 483 11.21 -13.92 -2.95
N ALA A 484 9.99 -13.93 -3.49
CA ALA A 484 8.82 -13.37 -2.87
C ALA A 484 7.89 -14.45 -2.31
N THR A 485 7.15 -14.08 -1.27
CA THR A 485 5.98 -14.81 -0.80
C THR A 485 4.75 -14.10 -1.35
N ILE A 486 3.91 -14.85 -2.06
CA ILE A 486 2.78 -14.33 -2.82
C ILE A 486 1.48 -14.86 -2.20
N ASP A 487 0.50 -13.98 -2.04
CA ASP A 487 -0.85 -14.35 -1.57
C ASP A 487 -1.73 -14.88 -2.72
N GLN A 488 -3.02 -15.09 -2.45
CA GLN A 488 -3.95 -15.58 -3.46
C GLN A 488 -4.33 -14.55 -4.52
N GLU A 489 -4.13 -13.26 -4.25
CA GLU A 489 -4.40 -12.17 -5.19
C GLU A 489 -3.20 -11.85 -6.08
N ALA A 490 -2.17 -12.71 -6.04
CA ALA A 490 -0.88 -12.51 -6.70
C ALA A 490 -0.08 -11.32 -6.15
N THR A 491 -0.40 -10.84 -4.95
CA THR A 491 0.28 -9.71 -4.31
C THR A 491 1.48 -10.20 -3.49
N PRO A 492 2.65 -9.56 -3.61
CA PRO A 492 3.76 -9.83 -2.70
C PRO A 492 3.42 -9.43 -1.27
N VAL A 493 3.45 -10.39 -0.35
CA VAL A 493 3.23 -10.20 1.11
C VAL A 493 4.50 -10.47 1.93
N GLY A 494 5.55 -10.96 1.28
CA GLY A 494 6.86 -11.11 1.86
C GLY A 494 7.94 -11.14 0.79
N TRP A 495 9.16 -10.75 1.15
CA TRP A 495 10.29 -10.76 0.23
C TRP A 495 11.61 -10.94 0.98
N GLY A 496 12.45 -11.86 0.50
CA GLY A 496 13.77 -12.12 1.04
C GLY A 496 14.81 -12.07 -0.08
N ALA A 497 15.77 -11.16 0.02
CA ALA A 497 16.73 -10.88 -1.02
C ALA A 497 18.12 -10.57 -0.47
N ALA A 498 19.13 -10.85 -1.28
CA ALA A 498 20.44 -10.21 -1.11
C ALA A 498 20.38 -8.83 -1.78
N TRP A 499 21.05 -7.84 -1.20
CA TRP A 499 21.20 -6.55 -1.83
C TRP A 499 22.65 -6.05 -1.82
N LEU A 500 22.94 -5.26 -2.85
CA LEU A 500 24.18 -4.55 -3.06
C LEU A 500 23.83 -3.06 -3.19
N GLY A 501 24.69 -2.22 -2.66
CA GLY A 501 24.46 -0.79 -2.73
C GLY A 501 25.73 0.03 -2.61
N LYS A 502 25.54 1.33 -2.74
CA LYS A 502 26.58 2.33 -2.53
C LYS A 502 26.03 3.44 -1.68
N ILE A 503 26.70 3.76 -0.58
CA ILE A 503 26.40 4.91 0.28
C ILE A 503 27.41 5.99 -0.05
N SER A 504 26.94 7.18 -0.40
CA SER A 504 27.77 8.34 -0.72
C SER A 504 27.35 9.54 0.11
N ASP A 505 28.32 10.39 0.44
CA ASP A 505 28.11 11.69 1.10
C ASP A 505 28.16 12.88 0.13
N GLY A 506 28.15 12.62 -1.18
CA GLY A 506 28.28 13.62 -2.24
C GLY A 506 29.72 13.77 -2.77
N ASP A 507 30.73 13.45 -1.95
CA ASP A 507 32.15 13.53 -2.34
C ASP A 507 32.77 12.14 -2.51
N THR A 508 32.46 11.24 -1.57
CA THR A 508 33.02 9.89 -1.50
C THR A 508 31.89 8.85 -1.58
N GLU A 509 32.24 7.62 -1.95
CA GLU A 509 31.30 6.49 -1.97
C GLU A 509 31.91 5.26 -1.28
N ALA A 510 31.06 4.52 -0.59
CA ALA A 510 31.37 3.24 0.03
C ALA A 510 30.41 2.17 -0.50
N THR A 511 30.95 1.02 -0.89
CA THR A 511 30.12 -0.12 -1.29
C THR A 511 29.63 -0.86 -0.06
N VAL A 512 28.35 -1.24 -0.06
CA VAL A 512 27.72 -2.01 1.01
C VAL A 512 26.97 -3.21 0.44
N GLN A 513 26.81 -4.23 1.26
CA GLN A 513 26.03 -5.42 0.92
C GLN A 513 25.35 -5.97 2.17
N GLY A 514 24.24 -6.66 1.97
CA GLY A 514 23.58 -7.38 3.06
C GLY A 514 22.26 -8.01 2.63
N GLN A 515 21.32 -8.11 3.56
CA GLN A 515 20.02 -8.74 3.34
C GLN A 515 18.91 -7.70 3.30
N ALA A 516 18.02 -7.86 2.32
CA ALA A 516 16.76 -7.16 2.20
C ALA A 516 15.65 -8.12 2.64
N THR A 517 14.90 -7.72 3.65
CA THR A 517 13.74 -8.48 4.13
C THR A 517 12.54 -7.57 4.17
N ALA A 518 11.42 -8.02 3.62
CA ALA A 518 10.18 -7.28 3.65
C ALA A 518 9.00 -8.17 4.05
N VAL A 519 8.06 -7.58 4.77
CA VAL A 519 6.83 -8.22 5.22
C VAL A 519 5.66 -7.28 4.91
N GLU A 520 4.46 -7.84 4.76
CA GLU A 520 3.24 -7.06 4.56
C GLU A 520 3.09 -5.97 5.63
N SER A 521 2.86 -4.74 5.18
CA SER A 521 2.68 -3.63 6.11
C SER A 521 1.31 -3.70 6.77
N SER A 522 1.28 -3.53 8.09
CA SER A 522 0.01 -3.40 8.83
C SER A 522 -0.66 -2.03 8.63
N THR A 523 0.00 -1.10 7.95
CA THR A 523 -0.54 0.23 7.66
C THR A 523 -1.24 0.22 6.29
N PRO A 524 -2.52 0.60 6.19
CA PRO A 524 -3.23 0.66 4.91
C PRO A 524 -2.55 1.59 3.90
N ILE A 525 -2.76 1.31 2.62
CA ILE A 525 -2.43 2.24 1.53
C ILE A 525 -3.46 3.38 1.62
N GLU A 526 -3.00 4.61 1.91
CA GLU A 526 -3.83 5.83 1.87
C GLU A 526 -4.08 6.34 0.45
#